data_AF-A0AAU6ILD8-F1
#
_entry.id   AF-A0AAU6ILD8-F1
#
_cell.length_a   1.000
_cell.length_b   1.000
_cell.length_c   1.000
_cell.angle_alpha   90.00
_cell.angle_beta   90.00
_cell.angle_gamma   90.00
#
_symmetry.space_group_name_H-M   'P 1'
#
loop_
_entity.id
_entity.type
_entity.pdbx_description
1 polymer ?
#
loop_
_entity_poly.entity_id
_entity_poly.type
_entity_poly.pdbx_seq_one_letter_code
_entity_poly.pdbx_strand_id
1 'polypeptide(L)'
;MTPRRALARWWVQGFPKKLGAVAQTRVFAAPGSASPTLAAGSLFGASLSAAGRLLAEARVTLRQPASDPGGLLRPTVNLRHFPRLAVGEYDKPAVHELVMAEFLDQRLADVWTGSAELGLFAAPGEELADLAPVRTGTGFRASMSYTVTGVRRLEA
;
A
#
# COMPACT_ATOMS: atom_id res chain seq x y z
N MET A 1 -2.32 -10.06 9.89
CA MET A 1 -1.10 -9.51 10.54
C MET A 1 0.05 -9.54 9.55
N THR A 2 0.78 -8.43 9.39
CA THR A 2 1.96 -8.36 8.50
C THR A 2 3.05 -9.33 8.96
N PRO A 3 3.57 -10.23 8.10
CA PRO A 3 4.62 -11.17 8.50
C PRO A 3 5.95 -10.45 8.74
N ARG A 4 6.69 -10.83 9.79
CA ARG A 4 7.98 -10.21 10.17
C ARG A 4 9.02 -10.24 9.05
N ARG A 5 9.06 -11.32 8.26
CA ARG A 5 9.97 -11.45 7.10
C ARG A 5 9.71 -10.40 6.03
N ALA A 6 8.47 -9.94 5.90
CA ALA A 6 8.18 -8.85 4.97
C ALA A 6 8.86 -7.55 5.46
N LEU A 7 8.76 -7.20 6.75
CA LEU A 7 9.31 -5.94 7.29
C LEU A 7 10.78 -5.74 6.94
N ALA A 8 11.63 -6.73 7.23
CA ALA A 8 13.05 -6.64 6.96
C ALA A 8 13.35 -6.37 5.48
N ARG A 9 12.73 -7.13 4.56
CA ARG A 9 12.92 -6.91 3.12
C ARG A 9 12.45 -5.53 2.68
N TRP A 10 11.39 -5.01 3.29
CA TRP A 10 10.84 -3.72 2.93
C TRP A 10 11.72 -2.56 3.42
N TRP A 11 12.34 -2.67 4.60
CA TRP A 11 13.34 -1.70 5.06
C TRP A 11 14.58 -1.67 4.16
N VAL A 12 15.04 -2.84 3.68
CA VAL A 12 16.12 -2.91 2.68
C VAL A 12 15.74 -2.19 1.37
N GLN A 13 14.47 -2.14 1.00
CA GLN A 13 13.98 -1.39 -0.17
C GLN A 13 13.64 0.08 0.13
N GLY A 14 13.77 0.53 1.38
CA GLY A 14 13.44 1.89 1.82
C GLY A 14 11.97 2.14 2.17
N PHE A 15 11.12 1.12 2.16
CA PHE A 15 9.73 1.27 2.59
C PHE A 15 9.64 1.32 4.12
N PRO A 16 9.04 2.37 4.72
CA PRO A 16 9.00 2.57 6.18
C PRO A 16 7.91 1.71 6.86
N LYS A 17 7.96 0.39 6.66
CA LYS A 17 6.90 -0.51 7.14
C LYS A 17 6.92 -0.70 8.65
N LYS A 18 5.72 -0.69 9.23
CA LYS A 18 5.43 -1.09 10.63
C LYS A 18 4.53 -2.33 10.67
N LEU A 19 4.42 -2.95 11.84
CA LEU A 19 3.46 -4.03 12.07
C LEU A 19 2.03 -3.49 12.08
N GLY A 20 1.12 -4.24 11.46
CA GLY A 20 -0.30 -3.93 11.45
C GLY A 20 -1.13 -5.15 11.05
N ALA A 21 -2.45 -5.00 11.16
CA ALA A 21 -3.44 -5.92 10.63
C ALA A 21 -4.20 -5.22 9.50
N VAL A 22 -4.08 -5.77 8.30
CA VAL A 22 -4.76 -5.33 7.09
C VAL A 22 -5.72 -6.42 6.66
N ALA A 23 -6.95 -6.05 6.34
CA ALA A 23 -7.95 -6.93 5.77
C ALA A 23 -8.55 -6.29 4.52
N GLN A 24 -8.94 -7.11 3.55
CA GLN A 24 -9.67 -6.68 2.36
C GLN A 24 -10.64 -7.78 1.92
N THR A 25 -11.79 -7.39 1.37
CA THR A 25 -12.72 -8.32 0.75
C THR A 25 -12.05 -9.03 -0.42
N ARG A 26 -12.20 -10.35 -0.48
CA ARG A 26 -11.61 -11.20 -1.51
C ARG A 26 -12.70 -11.73 -2.45
N VAL A 27 -12.36 -11.81 -3.74
CA VAL A 27 -13.12 -12.61 -4.72
C VAL A 27 -12.67 -14.07 -4.63
N PHE A 28 -13.63 -14.97 -4.51
CA PHE A 28 -13.42 -16.42 -4.63
C PHE A 28 -13.89 -16.90 -6.00
N ALA A 29 -13.21 -17.93 -6.52
CA ALA A 29 -13.55 -18.51 -7.82
C ALA A 29 -14.93 -19.18 -7.82
N ALA A 30 -15.33 -19.77 -6.69
CA ALA A 30 -16.67 -20.31 -6.51
C ALA A 30 -17.66 -19.15 -6.26
N PRO A 31 -18.70 -18.99 -7.10
CA PRO A 31 -19.71 -17.97 -6.87
C PRO A 31 -20.57 -18.30 -5.64
N GLY A 32 -21.03 -17.28 -4.94
CA GLY A 32 -21.92 -17.42 -3.79
C GLY A 32 -22.19 -16.09 -3.11
N SER A 33 -23.20 -16.04 -2.24
CA SER A 33 -23.61 -14.82 -1.53
C SER A 33 -22.51 -14.23 -0.63
N ALA A 34 -21.53 -15.06 -0.23
CA ALA A 34 -20.41 -14.66 0.61
C ALA A 34 -19.19 -14.12 -0.16
N SER A 35 -19.22 -14.08 -1.50
CA SER A 35 -18.14 -13.55 -2.33
C SER A 35 -18.67 -12.54 -3.34
N PRO A 36 -18.11 -11.33 -3.44
CA PRO A 36 -18.40 -10.45 -4.57
C PRO A 36 -17.86 -11.07 -5.86
N THR A 37 -18.40 -10.63 -7.00
CA THR A 37 -17.87 -10.90 -8.33
C THR A 37 -17.13 -9.67 -8.87
N LEU A 38 -16.47 -9.80 -10.01
CA LEU A 38 -15.88 -8.66 -10.71
C LEU A 38 -16.86 -8.14 -11.74
N ALA A 39 -17.84 -7.38 -11.25
CA ALA A 39 -18.91 -6.82 -12.04
C ALA A 39 -19.32 -5.44 -11.50
N ALA A 40 -19.98 -4.63 -12.35
CA ALA A 40 -20.56 -3.37 -11.94
C ALA A 40 -21.47 -3.55 -10.70
N GLY A 41 -21.37 -2.64 -9.73
CA GLY A 41 -22.09 -2.69 -8.45
C GLY A 41 -21.41 -3.53 -7.37
N SER A 42 -20.38 -4.32 -7.70
CA SER A 42 -19.70 -5.15 -6.70
C SER A 42 -18.93 -4.32 -5.67
N LEU A 43 -18.98 -4.74 -4.41
CA LEU A 43 -18.45 -3.99 -3.28
C LEU A 43 -17.20 -4.67 -2.68
N PHE A 44 -16.18 -3.86 -2.42
CA PHE A 44 -14.95 -4.29 -1.76
C PHE A 44 -14.66 -3.38 -0.57
N GLY A 45 -14.56 -3.95 0.63
CA GLY A 45 -14.14 -3.25 1.84
C GLY A 45 -12.68 -3.54 2.17
N ALA A 46 -12.01 -2.61 2.83
CA ALA A 46 -10.69 -2.82 3.41
C ALA A 46 -10.55 -2.05 4.73
N SER A 47 -9.70 -2.58 5.61
CA SER A 47 -9.37 -1.92 6.87
C SER A 47 -7.90 -2.11 7.22
N LEU A 48 -7.37 -1.14 7.96
CA LEU A 48 -6.02 -1.13 8.51
C LEU A 48 -6.08 -0.80 10.00
N SER A 49 -5.40 -1.60 10.81
CA SER A 49 -5.15 -1.31 12.22
C SER A 49 -3.68 -1.54 12.59
N ALA A 50 -3.19 -0.80 13.59
CA ALA A 50 -1.89 -1.01 14.22
C ALA A 50 -2.02 -0.83 15.73
N ALA A 51 -1.26 -1.60 16.52
CA ALA A 51 -1.33 -1.57 17.98
C ALA A 51 -2.77 -1.65 18.56
N GLY A 52 -3.66 -2.39 17.90
CA GLY A 52 -5.06 -2.53 18.29
C GLY A 52 -5.94 -1.30 18.04
N ARG A 53 -5.48 -0.32 17.26
CA ARG A 53 -6.23 0.88 16.87
C ARG A 53 -6.55 0.84 15.39
N LEU A 54 -7.79 1.19 15.03
CA LEU A 54 -8.19 1.40 13.64
C LEU A 54 -7.50 2.65 13.11
N LEU A 55 -6.85 2.55 11.95
CA LEU A 55 -6.14 3.66 11.30
C LEU A 55 -6.78 4.08 9.98
N ALA A 56 -7.34 3.12 9.23
CA ALA A 56 -8.04 3.43 7.99
C ALA A 56 -9.14 2.43 7.67
N GLU A 57 -10.18 2.92 7.01
CA GLU A 57 -11.22 2.13 6.36
C GLU A 57 -11.40 2.62 4.93
N ALA A 58 -11.62 1.69 4.01
CA ALA A 58 -11.87 2.01 2.62
C ALA A 58 -12.97 1.12 2.04
N ARG A 59 -13.67 1.65 1.04
CA ARG A 59 -14.69 0.94 0.28
C ARG A 59 -14.58 1.32 -1.19
N VAL A 60 -14.69 0.34 -2.08
CA VAL A 60 -14.74 0.51 -3.53
C VAL A 60 -15.99 -0.16 -4.08
N THR A 61 -16.78 0.58 -4.86
CA THR A 61 -17.92 0.03 -5.63
C THR A 61 -17.55 0.03 -7.10
N LEU A 62 -17.42 -1.15 -7.68
CA LEU A 62 -16.99 -1.31 -9.08
C LEU A 62 -18.03 -0.74 -10.05
N ARG A 63 -17.56 -0.11 -11.13
CA ARG A 63 -18.40 0.40 -12.22
C ARG A 63 -18.06 -0.30 -13.54
N GLN A 64 -16.79 -0.33 -13.90
CA GLN A 64 -16.33 -0.83 -15.20
C GLN A 64 -14.87 -1.28 -15.17
N PRO A 65 -14.43 -2.13 -16.10
CA PRO A 65 -13.02 -2.40 -16.33
C PRO A 65 -12.25 -1.10 -16.61
N ALA A 66 -11.01 -1.01 -16.16
CA ALA A 66 -10.15 0.15 -16.45
C ALA A 66 -9.81 0.21 -17.95
N SER A 67 -9.99 1.37 -18.57
CA SER A 67 -9.57 1.62 -19.96
C SER A 67 -8.06 1.72 -20.11
N ASP A 68 -7.37 2.19 -19.08
CA ASP A 68 -5.91 2.25 -18.98
C ASP A 68 -5.45 1.73 -17.60
N PRO A 69 -5.21 0.42 -17.47
CA PRO A 69 -4.65 -0.16 -16.24
C PRO A 69 -3.27 0.40 -15.87
N GLY A 70 -2.43 0.73 -16.86
CA GLY A 70 -1.06 1.19 -16.66
C GLY A 70 -0.98 2.59 -16.06
N GLY A 71 -1.97 3.44 -16.35
CA GLY A 71 -2.10 4.80 -15.81
C GLY A 71 -2.16 4.88 -14.29
N LEU A 72 -2.49 3.78 -13.59
CA LEU A 72 -2.48 3.67 -12.13
C LEU A 72 -1.06 3.59 -11.53
N LEU A 73 -0.05 3.26 -12.34
CA LEU A 73 1.31 3.06 -11.87
C LEU A 73 2.11 4.36 -12.00
N ARG A 74 2.90 4.65 -10.96
CA ARG A 74 3.87 5.74 -10.92
C ARG A 74 5.16 5.23 -10.28
N PRO A 75 6.33 5.76 -10.68
CA PRO A 75 7.58 5.42 -10.01
C PRO A 75 7.46 5.67 -8.50
N THR A 76 7.81 4.67 -7.70
CA THR A 76 7.73 4.77 -6.24
C THR A 76 9.09 5.15 -5.69
N VAL A 77 9.16 6.33 -5.07
CA VAL A 77 10.36 6.83 -4.39
C VAL A 77 10.25 6.51 -2.91
N ASN A 78 11.35 6.04 -2.33
CA ASN A 78 11.48 5.64 -0.94
C ASN A 78 12.77 6.22 -0.34
N LEU A 79 12.88 6.17 0.98
CA LEU A 79 14.09 6.56 1.70
C LEU A 79 14.65 5.33 2.43
N ARG A 80 15.82 4.85 2.00
CA ARG A 80 16.56 3.87 2.79
C ARG A 80 17.22 4.59 3.95
N HIS A 81 16.83 4.22 5.16
CA HIS A 81 17.30 4.84 6.38
C HIS A 81 17.68 3.79 7.42
N PHE A 82 18.88 3.94 7.99
CA PHE A 82 19.35 3.12 9.11
C PHE A 82 20.15 3.98 10.09
N PRO A 83 19.69 4.14 11.35
CA PRO A 83 20.32 5.05 12.31
C PRO A 83 21.63 4.47 12.87
N ARG A 84 22.45 5.36 13.45
CA ARG A 84 23.53 4.97 14.37
C ARG A 84 23.05 5.13 15.80
N LEU A 85 23.53 4.26 16.70
CA LEU A 85 23.24 4.31 18.14
C LEU A 85 24.48 4.69 18.98
N ALA A 86 25.59 5.04 18.34
CA ALA A 86 26.76 5.55 19.04
C ALA A 86 26.48 6.94 19.64
N VAL A 87 26.96 7.18 20.86
CA VAL A 87 26.81 8.48 21.54
C VAL A 87 27.45 9.58 20.67
N GLY A 88 26.71 10.67 20.42
CA GLY A 88 27.16 11.78 19.57
C GLY A 88 26.93 11.59 18.07
N GLU A 89 26.26 10.51 17.67
CA GLU A 89 25.96 10.19 16.27
C GLU A 89 24.48 9.91 15.98
N TYR A 90 23.57 10.25 16.91
CA TYR A 90 22.13 9.97 16.76
C TYR A 90 21.51 10.68 15.54
N ASP A 91 22.08 11.80 15.13
CA ASP A 91 21.73 12.61 13.95
C ASP A 91 22.52 12.23 12.69
N LYS A 92 23.45 11.28 12.78
CA LYS A 92 24.34 10.84 11.69
C LYS A 92 24.00 9.40 11.31
N PRO A 93 22.96 9.17 10.50
CA PRO A 93 22.57 7.81 10.11
C PRO A 93 23.67 7.10 9.31
N ALA A 94 23.76 5.78 9.47
CA ALA A 94 24.68 4.94 8.71
C ALA A 94 24.24 4.80 7.25
N VAL A 95 22.93 4.82 7.01
CA VAL A 95 22.31 4.82 5.68
C VAL A 95 21.24 5.91 5.66
N HIS A 96 21.28 6.79 4.67
CA HIS A 96 20.25 7.81 4.42
C HIS A 96 20.31 8.21 2.95
N GLU A 97 19.60 7.46 2.12
CA GLU A 97 19.69 7.57 0.66
C GLU A 97 18.31 7.49 0.02
N LEU A 98 18.03 8.42 -0.89
CA LEU A 98 16.81 8.39 -1.68
C LEU A 98 16.94 7.30 -2.75
N VAL A 99 15.92 6.47 -2.87
CA VAL A 99 15.90 5.36 -3.83
C VAL A 99 14.58 5.28 -4.56
N MET A 100 14.60 4.74 -5.76
CA MET A 100 13.42 4.37 -6.53
C MET A 100 13.27 2.85 -6.55
N ALA A 101 12.06 2.38 -6.27
CA ALA A 101 11.73 0.97 -6.38
C ALA A 101 11.75 0.53 -7.84
N GLU A 102 12.34 -0.63 -8.11
CA GLU A 102 12.37 -1.25 -9.43
C GLU A 102 11.54 -2.53 -9.41
N PHE A 103 10.56 -2.60 -10.32
CA PHE A 103 9.65 -3.73 -10.44
C PHE A 103 9.87 -4.39 -11.80
N LEU A 104 10.59 -5.52 -11.80
CA LEU A 104 10.78 -6.35 -12.99
C LEU A 104 9.48 -7.12 -13.28
N ASP A 105 9.11 -7.21 -14.56
CA ASP A 105 7.91 -7.93 -15.03
C ASP A 105 6.62 -7.52 -14.30
N GLN A 106 6.44 -6.23 -14.06
CA GLN A 106 5.22 -5.74 -13.41
C GLN A 106 4.00 -5.98 -14.31
N ARG A 107 3.04 -6.78 -13.83
CA ARG A 107 1.79 -7.09 -14.52
C ARG A 107 0.60 -6.70 -13.67
N LEU A 108 -0.42 -6.16 -14.33
CA LEU A 108 -1.75 -5.93 -13.78
C LEU A 108 -2.75 -6.84 -14.49
N ALA A 109 -3.70 -7.37 -13.73
CA ALA A 109 -4.82 -8.15 -14.25
C ALA A 109 -6.11 -7.78 -13.51
N ASP A 110 -7.24 -8.00 -14.17
CA ASP A 110 -8.58 -7.79 -13.60
C ASP A 110 -8.77 -6.41 -12.96
N VAL A 111 -8.30 -5.37 -13.66
CA VAL A 111 -8.35 -4.01 -13.16
C VAL A 111 -9.73 -3.42 -13.38
N TRP A 112 -10.43 -3.16 -12.28
CA TRP A 112 -11.73 -2.51 -12.26
C TRP A 112 -11.66 -1.18 -11.53
N THR A 113 -12.46 -0.23 -12.02
CA THR A 113 -12.57 1.12 -11.45
C THR A 113 -14.00 1.43 -11.04
N GLY A 114 -14.17 2.38 -10.12
CA GLY A 114 -15.47 2.86 -9.69
C GLY A 114 -15.36 3.93 -8.61
N SER A 115 -16.41 4.09 -7.80
CA SER A 115 -16.42 5.06 -6.70
C SER A 115 -15.66 4.52 -5.48
N ALA A 116 -15.08 5.42 -4.69
CA ALA A 116 -14.41 5.07 -3.43
C ALA A 116 -14.77 5.97 -2.26
N GLU A 117 -14.75 5.36 -1.09
CA GLU A 117 -14.77 6.01 0.22
C GLU A 117 -13.47 5.64 0.95
N LEU A 118 -12.89 6.59 1.69
CA LEU A 118 -11.68 6.42 2.48
C LEU A 118 -11.76 7.29 3.73
N GLY A 119 -11.62 6.68 4.90
CA GLY A 119 -11.47 7.36 6.19
C GLY A 119 -10.12 7.04 6.80
N LEU A 120 -9.45 8.06 7.35
CA LEU A 120 -8.23 7.93 8.14
C LEU A 120 -8.53 8.37 9.58
N PHE A 121 -8.07 7.60 10.57
CA PHE A 121 -8.45 7.77 11.97
C PHE A 121 -7.22 8.05 12.83
N ALA A 122 -7.33 9.03 13.72
CA ALA A 122 -6.26 9.40 14.63
C ALA A 122 -5.97 8.27 15.63
N ALA A 123 -4.68 8.01 15.88
CA ALA A 123 -4.23 7.06 16.89
C ALA A 123 -2.91 7.53 17.50
N PRO A 124 -2.68 7.31 18.81
CA PRO A 124 -1.40 7.65 19.44
C PRO A 124 -0.22 6.96 18.75
N GLY A 125 0.82 7.74 18.43
CA GLY A 125 2.04 7.25 17.75
C GLY A 125 1.87 7.01 16.23
N GLU A 126 0.76 7.45 15.65
CA GLU A 126 0.48 7.36 14.22
C GLU A 126 0.09 8.73 13.67
N GLU A 127 0.69 9.10 12.55
CA GLU A 127 0.50 10.40 11.88
C GLU A 127 -0.34 10.27 10.60
N LEU A 128 -0.91 9.08 10.33
CA LEU A 128 -1.64 8.81 9.09
C LEU A 128 -2.86 9.73 8.94
N ALA A 129 -3.55 10.05 10.03
CA ALA A 129 -4.73 10.90 10.03
C ALA A 129 -4.43 12.38 9.76
N ASP A 130 -3.18 12.81 9.92
CA ASP A 130 -2.76 14.17 9.61
C ASP A 130 -2.83 14.45 8.09
N LEU A 131 -2.89 13.37 7.30
CA LEU A 131 -3.10 13.39 5.84
C LEU A 131 -4.54 13.02 5.47
N ALA A 132 -5.52 13.36 6.32
CA ALA A 132 -6.94 13.10 6.06
C ALA A 132 -7.37 13.59 4.66
N PRO A 133 -8.09 12.77 3.88
CA PRO A 133 -8.45 13.13 2.52
C PRO A 133 -9.44 14.30 2.49
N VAL A 134 -9.10 15.35 1.73
CA VAL A 134 -10.05 16.44 1.41
C VAL A 134 -11.16 15.96 0.46
N ARG A 135 -10.82 15.00 -0.40
CA ARG A 135 -11.75 14.32 -1.32
C ARG A 135 -11.23 12.93 -1.67
N THR A 136 -12.14 12.02 -2.00
CA THR A 136 -11.79 10.71 -2.58
C THR A 136 -11.96 10.72 -4.09
N GLY A 137 -11.03 10.07 -4.79
CA GLY A 137 -11.08 9.93 -6.24
C GLY A 137 -11.67 8.58 -6.67
N THR A 138 -11.25 8.11 -7.85
CA THR A 138 -11.61 6.79 -8.37
C THR A 138 -11.04 5.69 -7.47
N GLY A 139 -11.89 4.76 -7.06
CA GLY A 139 -11.48 3.50 -6.46
C GLY A 139 -11.07 2.50 -7.52
N PHE A 140 -10.10 1.64 -7.19
CA PHE A 140 -9.69 0.56 -8.06
C PHE A 140 -9.51 -0.75 -7.29
N ARG A 141 -9.74 -1.86 -7.99
CA ARG A 141 -9.38 -3.21 -7.56
C ARG A 141 -8.59 -3.85 -8.69
N ALA A 142 -7.45 -4.45 -8.36
CA ALA A 142 -6.60 -5.11 -9.35
C ALA A 142 -5.88 -6.31 -8.71
N SER A 143 -5.49 -7.26 -9.56
CA SER A 143 -4.45 -8.24 -9.27
C SER A 143 -3.13 -7.69 -9.79
N MET A 144 -2.04 -7.84 -9.03
CA MET A 144 -0.72 -7.36 -9.43
C MET A 144 0.37 -8.39 -9.10
N SER A 145 1.32 -8.56 -10.01
CA SER A 145 2.55 -9.32 -9.81
C SER A 145 3.76 -8.56 -10.30
N TYR A 146 4.92 -8.85 -9.72
CA TYR A 146 6.22 -8.30 -10.10
C TYR A 146 7.33 -9.06 -9.37
N THR A 147 8.55 -8.90 -9.85
CA THR A 147 9.78 -9.38 -9.22
C THR A 147 10.61 -8.18 -8.77
N VAL A 148 11.24 -8.28 -7.60
CA VAL A 148 12.19 -7.26 -7.10
C VAL A 148 13.59 -7.85 -7.13
N THR A 149 14.48 -7.22 -7.91
CA THR A 149 15.89 -7.59 -8.01
C THR A 149 16.82 -6.52 -7.41
N GLY A 150 16.31 -5.31 -7.16
CA GLY A 150 17.09 -4.20 -6.63
C GLY A 150 16.27 -2.95 -6.35
N VAL A 151 16.98 -1.87 -6.03
CA VAL A 151 16.47 -0.50 -5.99
C VAL A 151 17.51 0.40 -6.64
N ARG A 152 17.05 1.44 -7.32
CA ARG A 152 17.94 2.43 -7.95
C ARG A 152 18.18 3.57 -6.98
N ARG A 153 19.43 3.91 -6.70
CA ARG A 153 19.77 5.14 -5.96
C ARG A 153 19.41 6.35 -6.80
N LEU A 154 18.80 7.34 -6.17
CA LEU A 154 18.59 8.65 -6.75
C LEU A 154 19.70 9.53 -6.20
N GLU A 155 20.61 9.96 -7.09
CA GLU A 155 21.60 10.97 -6.75
C GLU A 155 20.88 12.28 -6.40
N ALA A 156 21.41 13.00 -5.42
CA ALA A 156 21.07 14.40 -5.19
C ALA A 156 21.93 15.28 -6.09
#